data_AF-A0A222G422-F1
#
_entry.id   AF-A0A222G422-F1
#
_cell.length_a   1.000
_cell.length_b   1.000
_cell.length_c   1.000
_cell.angle_alpha   90.00
_cell.angle_beta   90.00
_cell.angle_gamma   90.00
#
_symmetry.space_group_name_H-M   'P 1'
#
loop_
_entity.id
_entity.type
_entity.pdbx_description
1 polymer ?
#
loop_
_entity_poly.entity_id
_entity_poly.type
_entity_poly.pdbx_seq_one_letter_code
_entity_poly.pdbx_strand_id
1 'polypeptide(L)'
;MSIVRKRNAAPKAYIPVNARDNQYILAEFRLTDQLLSQLPTHINSSGSTNYYACYQALADLLFTLSNDNTITNSILVANDKLVRVRYSQEMHQWQTKQQIIFYYDPQQHVLQNSFFDANNRAKKITLVFLASGNDIRASAADFHQRVKALLGEFSEQLALPLNAIRMRDHQHLTYDIFAKSKGCNASQAHKFRPIAQRYASQDVKLAENMSSITYAIVDLTLDHRISGLVDIDSATTDPYNPLYTYLTDTFSLVAKRFNLNNGALIANGLVPLVRHSLHDLVSKVGELQMLGYNPKQSPCGIVSKWQADALVDNVQLIFVANCQNGEEQNYAKFVNQIEQAMGLFATELEIPTEKDELTLRFHQHVAFNLS
;
A
#
# COMPACT_ATOMS: atom_id res chain seq x y z
N MET A 1 -20.74 24.56 34.57
CA MET A 1 -19.44 24.09 34.05
C MET A 1 -19.60 22.64 33.59
N SER A 2 -19.61 22.41 32.27
CA SER A 2 -19.69 21.06 31.69
C SER A 2 -18.32 20.40 31.77
N ILE A 3 -18.19 19.37 32.63
CA ILE A 3 -16.99 18.53 32.69
C ILE A 3 -17.07 17.55 31.51
N VAL A 4 -16.61 18.00 30.34
CA VAL A 4 -16.27 17.09 29.25
C VAL A 4 -15.04 16.33 29.71
N ARG A 5 -15.23 15.12 30.28
CA ARG A 5 -14.15 14.17 30.48
C ARG A 5 -13.48 13.94 29.12
N LYS A 6 -12.25 14.42 28.95
CA LYS A 6 -11.33 13.91 27.92
C LYS A 6 -11.21 12.41 28.15
N ARG A 7 -12.02 11.60 27.45
CA ARG A 7 -11.84 10.14 27.44
C ARG A 7 -10.44 9.92 26.90
N ASN A 8 -9.55 9.35 27.72
CA ASN A 8 -8.28 8.83 27.24
C ASN A 8 -8.58 7.93 26.04
N ALA A 9 -7.81 8.10 24.96
CA ALA A 9 -8.03 7.38 23.72
C ALA A 9 -8.04 5.86 24.00
N ALA A 10 -8.92 5.13 23.33
CA ALA A 10 -8.96 3.68 23.47
C ALA A 10 -7.60 3.11 22.99
N PRO A 11 -6.88 2.32 23.81
CA PRO A 11 -5.55 1.82 23.47
C PRO A 11 -5.57 0.73 22.39
N LYS A 12 -6.76 0.39 21.89
CA LYS A 12 -7.01 -0.63 20.87
C LYS A 12 -8.15 -0.16 19.96
N ALA A 13 -8.09 -0.56 18.71
CA ALA A 13 -9.17 -0.50 17.75
C ALA A 13 -9.74 -1.92 17.58
N TYR A 14 -11.05 -2.04 17.41
CA TYR A 14 -11.71 -3.34 17.29
C TYR A 14 -12.06 -3.58 15.83
N ILE A 15 -11.29 -4.44 15.18
CA ILE A 15 -11.41 -4.70 13.75
C ILE A 15 -12.23 -5.96 13.52
N PRO A 16 -13.12 -6.01 12.52
CA PRO A 16 -13.86 -7.21 12.17
C PRO A 16 -12.94 -8.43 11.94
N VAL A 17 -13.35 -9.62 12.39
CA VAL A 17 -12.53 -10.85 12.24
C VAL A 17 -12.36 -11.32 10.80
N ASN A 18 -13.22 -10.85 9.89
CA ASN A 18 -13.11 -11.11 8.45
C ASN A 18 -12.17 -10.11 7.73
N ALA A 19 -11.42 -9.29 8.49
CA ALA A 19 -10.39 -8.44 7.94
C ALA A 19 -9.29 -9.25 7.26
N ARG A 20 -8.76 -8.71 6.16
CA ARG A 20 -7.78 -9.36 5.30
C ARG A 20 -6.42 -8.74 5.51
N ASP A 21 -5.54 -9.47 6.18
CA ASP A 21 -4.12 -9.12 6.31
C ASP A 21 -3.35 -9.47 5.05
N ASN A 22 -2.36 -8.65 4.73
CA ASN A 22 -1.39 -8.94 3.68
C ASN A 22 -0.05 -8.31 4.02
N GLN A 23 1.01 -9.01 3.66
CA GLN A 23 2.37 -8.52 3.70
C GLN A 23 3.08 -8.92 2.42
N TYR A 24 3.84 -7.97 1.87
CA TYR A 24 4.76 -8.26 0.79
C TYR A 24 6.02 -7.42 0.95
N ILE A 25 7.15 -7.97 0.51
CA ILE A 25 8.44 -7.30 0.55
C ILE A 25 8.91 -7.11 -0.89
N LEU A 26 9.37 -5.90 -1.20
CA LEU A 26 10.05 -5.58 -2.45
C LEU A 26 11.53 -5.37 -2.18
N ALA A 27 12.39 -6.03 -2.93
CA ALA A 27 13.82 -5.76 -2.95
C ALA A 27 14.23 -5.28 -4.34
N GLU A 28 14.76 -4.06 -4.42
CA GLU A 28 15.09 -3.41 -5.68
C GLU A 28 16.57 -3.07 -5.76
N PHE A 29 17.20 -3.36 -6.90
CA PHE A 29 18.57 -2.93 -7.20
C PHE A 29 18.70 -2.55 -8.68
N ARG A 30 19.70 -1.72 -9.00
CA ARG A 30 19.94 -1.28 -10.39
C ARG A 30 20.66 -2.37 -11.17
N LEU A 31 20.25 -2.58 -12.43
CA LEU A 31 20.96 -3.47 -13.35
C LEU A 31 22.11 -2.72 -14.01
N THR A 32 23.26 -2.66 -13.34
CA THR A 32 24.46 -1.97 -13.83
C THR A 32 25.16 -2.75 -14.95
N ASP A 33 26.00 -2.08 -15.73
CA ASP A 33 26.80 -2.75 -16.77
C ASP A 33 27.75 -3.79 -16.19
N GLN A 34 28.30 -3.52 -15.00
CA GLN A 34 29.15 -4.46 -14.27
C GLN A 34 28.39 -5.74 -13.90
N LEU A 35 27.18 -5.63 -13.34
CA LEU A 35 26.38 -6.81 -13.02
C LEU A 35 25.97 -7.56 -14.29
N LEU A 36 25.61 -6.83 -15.35
CA LEU A 36 25.25 -7.43 -16.63
C LEU A 36 26.41 -8.22 -17.26
N SER A 37 27.66 -7.74 -17.12
CA SER A 37 28.84 -8.45 -17.65
C SER A 37 29.15 -9.78 -16.95
N GLN A 38 28.63 -9.97 -15.74
CA GLN A 38 28.80 -11.20 -14.96
C GLN A 38 27.69 -12.23 -15.24
N LEU A 39 26.60 -11.80 -15.88
CA LEU A 39 25.44 -12.62 -16.16
C LEU A 39 25.46 -13.14 -17.61
N PRO A 40 24.84 -14.30 -17.88
CA PRO A 40 24.73 -14.82 -19.24
C PRO A 40 23.99 -13.83 -20.14
N THR A 41 24.59 -13.43 -21.26
CA THR A 41 23.93 -12.60 -22.28
C THR A 41 24.09 -13.25 -23.65
N HIS A 42 23.01 -13.25 -24.43
CA HIS A 42 23.04 -13.71 -25.82
C HIS A 42 23.03 -12.49 -26.75
N ILE A 43 24.00 -12.44 -27.66
CA ILE A 43 24.01 -11.48 -28.75
C ILE A 43 23.37 -12.18 -29.95
N ASN A 44 22.24 -11.66 -30.43
CA ASN A 44 21.59 -12.21 -31.61
C ASN A 44 22.43 -11.93 -32.87
N SER A 45 22.25 -12.74 -33.91
CA SER A 45 22.92 -12.60 -35.22
C SER A 45 22.71 -11.23 -35.90
N SER A 46 21.71 -10.46 -35.45
CA SER A 46 21.40 -9.09 -35.89
C SER A 46 22.16 -8.00 -35.12
N GLY A 47 23.04 -8.36 -34.17
CA GLY A 47 23.75 -7.42 -33.30
C GLY A 47 22.90 -6.86 -32.15
N SER A 48 21.65 -7.30 -31.99
CA SER A 48 20.80 -6.90 -30.86
C SER A 48 21.05 -7.79 -29.64
N THR A 49 21.26 -7.15 -28.49
CA THR A 49 21.43 -7.84 -27.20
C THR A 49 20.09 -8.38 -26.72
N ASN A 50 20.03 -9.68 -26.43
CA ASN A 50 18.88 -10.35 -25.83
C ASN A 50 19.19 -10.63 -24.35
N TYR A 51 18.30 -10.16 -23.47
CA TYR A 51 18.43 -10.24 -22.01
C TYR A 51 17.73 -11.46 -21.40
N TYR A 52 17.14 -12.34 -22.21
CA TYR A 52 16.40 -13.52 -21.73
C TYR A 52 17.23 -14.38 -20.77
N ALA A 53 18.44 -14.79 -21.17
CA ALA A 53 19.28 -15.65 -20.33
C ALA A 53 19.72 -14.97 -19.03
N CYS A 54 19.93 -13.64 -19.07
CA CYS A 54 20.26 -12.85 -17.89
C CYS A 54 19.10 -12.85 -16.89
N TYR A 55 17.89 -12.51 -17.35
CA TYR A 55 16.72 -12.48 -16.48
C TYR A 55 16.28 -13.86 -16.00
N GLN A 56 16.42 -14.88 -16.85
CA GLN A 56 16.15 -16.26 -16.47
C GLN A 56 17.14 -16.74 -15.40
N ALA A 57 18.44 -16.49 -15.55
CA ALA A 57 19.44 -16.85 -14.54
C ALA A 57 19.17 -16.17 -13.18
N LEU A 58 18.76 -14.91 -13.19
CA LEU A 58 18.35 -14.22 -11.96
C LEU A 58 17.07 -14.82 -11.35
N ALA A 59 16.11 -15.24 -12.16
CA ALA A 59 14.87 -15.85 -11.69
C ALA A 59 15.14 -17.24 -11.10
N ASP A 60 15.94 -18.06 -11.77
CA ASP A 60 16.33 -19.39 -11.30
C ASP A 60 17.10 -19.31 -9.97
N LEU A 61 18.02 -18.35 -9.86
CA LEU A 61 18.71 -18.06 -8.60
C LEU A 61 17.74 -17.65 -7.49
N LEU A 62 16.82 -16.71 -7.78
CA LEU A 62 15.79 -16.29 -6.82
C LEU A 62 14.96 -17.48 -6.34
N PHE A 63 14.48 -18.33 -7.24
CA PHE A 63 13.60 -19.45 -6.88
C PHE A 63 14.33 -20.54 -6.12
N THR A 64 15.58 -20.83 -6.47
CA THR A 64 16.43 -21.77 -5.73
C THR A 64 16.59 -21.31 -4.29
N LEU A 65 17.05 -20.07 -4.09
CA LEU A 65 17.23 -19.51 -2.74
C LEU A 65 15.90 -19.35 -1.98
N SER A 66 14.79 -19.08 -2.69
CA SER A 66 13.47 -19.02 -2.08
C SER A 66 13.04 -20.38 -1.52
N ASN A 67 13.33 -21.46 -2.24
CA ASN A 67 13.06 -22.82 -1.74
C ASN A 67 13.93 -23.16 -0.52
N ASP A 68 15.22 -22.82 -0.56
CA ASP A 68 16.16 -23.05 0.55
C ASP A 68 15.75 -22.28 1.82
N ASN A 69 15.22 -21.06 1.64
CA ASN A 69 14.73 -20.20 2.71
C ASN A 69 13.23 -20.39 2.99
N THR A 70 12.57 -21.44 2.48
CA THR A 70 11.14 -21.73 2.72
C THR A 70 10.16 -20.60 2.36
N ILE A 71 10.49 -19.79 1.36
CA ILE A 71 9.64 -18.73 0.83
C ILE A 71 8.88 -19.26 -0.39
N THR A 72 7.58 -19.50 -0.20
CA THR A 72 6.74 -20.14 -1.23
C THR A 72 6.35 -19.20 -2.38
N ASN A 73 6.29 -17.90 -2.12
CA ASN A 73 5.83 -16.89 -3.06
C ASN A 73 6.93 -15.89 -3.37
N SER A 74 7.58 -16.03 -4.53
CA SER A 74 8.71 -15.20 -4.97
C SER A 74 8.59 -14.89 -6.45
N ILE A 75 8.70 -13.61 -6.84
CA ILE A 75 8.52 -13.19 -8.23
C ILE A 75 9.66 -12.26 -8.62
N LEU A 76 10.23 -12.45 -9.82
CA LEU A 76 11.17 -11.52 -10.42
C LEU A 76 10.46 -10.58 -11.39
N VAL A 77 10.69 -9.27 -11.27
CA VAL A 77 10.14 -8.26 -12.18
C VAL A 77 11.28 -7.41 -12.75
N ALA A 78 11.48 -7.50 -14.07
CA ALA A 78 12.49 -6.76 -14.82
C ALA A 78 11.86 -6.05 -16.04
N ASN A 79 10.91 -5.16 -15.78
CA ASN A 79 10.27 -4.30 -16.80
C ASN A 79 9.99 -2.88 -16.28
N ASP A 80 10.63 -2.48 -15.19
CA ASP A 80 10.54 -1.15 -14.55
C ASP A 80 9.12 -0.74 -14.06
N LYS A 81 8.14 -1.65 -14.08
CA LYS A 81 6.78 -1.38 -13.61
C LYS A 81 6.70 -1.35 -12.09
N LEU A 82 5.76 -0.56 -11.57
CA LEU A 82 5.44 -0.52 -10.14
C LEU A 82 4.71 -1.80 -9.73
N VAL A 83 5.23 -2.49 -8.71
CA VAL A 83 4.56 -3.65 -8.13
C VAL A 83 3.60 -3.23 -7.03
N ARG A 84 2.36 -3.73 -7.11
CA ARG A 84 1.36 -3.63 -6.04
C ARG A 84 0.75 -5.01 -5.80
N VAL A 85 0.27 -5.21 -4.59
CA VAL A 85 -0.31 -6.47 -4.16
C VAL A 85 -1.65 -6.20 -3.50
N ARG A 86 -2.61 -7.07 -3.74
CA ARG A 86 -3.96 -7.02 -3.18
C ARG A 86 -4.40 -8.43 -2.79
N TYR A 87 -5.21 -8.51 -1.73
CA TYR A 87 -5.88 -9.77 -1.41
C TYR A 87 -6.96 -10.08 -2.45
N SER A 88 -7.05 -11.36 -2.84
CA SER A 88 -8.13 -11.89 -3.67
C SER A 88 -8.24 -13.39 -3.46
N GLN A 89 -9.47 -13.92 -3.46
CA GLN A 89 -9.71 -15.36 -3.44
C GLN A 89 -9.21 -16.03 -4.73
N GLU A 90 -9.24 -15.31 -5.85
CA GLU A 90 -8.71 -15.81 -7.12
C GLU A 90 -7.33 -15.23 -7.41
N MET A 91 -6.40 -16.09 -7.80
CA MET A 91 -5.07 -15.67 -8.23
C MET A 91 -5.13 -15.09 -9.64
N HIS A 92 -4.75 -13.82 -9.79
CA HIS A 92 -4.57 -13.22 -11.10
C HIS A 92 -3.56 -12.09 -11.06
N GLN A 93 -2.96 -11.81 -12.22
CA GLN A 93 -2.02 -10.71 -12.39
C GLN A 93 -2.57 -9.75 -13.42
N TRP A 94 -2.72 -8.48 -13.04
CA TRP A 94 -3.11 -7.44 -13.98
C TRP A 94 -1.96 -6.49 -14.23
N GLN A 95 -1.63 -6.29 -15.49
CA GLN A 95 -0.53 -5.44 -15.92
C GLN A 95 -1.03 -4.28 -16.77
N THR A 96 -0.56 -3.08 -16.46
CA THR A 96 -0.75 -1.88 -17.28
C THR A 96 0.60 -1.44 -17.88
N LYS A 97 0.65 -0.23 -18.44
CA LYS A 97 1.91 0.38 -18.87
C LYS A 97 2.82 0.73 -17.70
N GLN A 98 2.28 1.06 -16.53
CA GLN A 98 3.06 1.57 -15.39
C GLN A 98 3.11 0.63 -14.18
N GLN A 99 2.15 -0.30 -14.02
CA GLN A 99 2.09 -1.16 -12.83
C GLN A 99 1.80 -2.62 -13.16
N ILE A 100 2.13 -3.49 -12.20
CA ILE A 100 1.67 -4.88 -12.11
C ILE A 100 0.99 -5.03 -10.76
N ILE A 101 -0.26 -5.50 -10.77
CA ILE A 101 -1.04 -5.78 -9.57
C ILE A 101 -1.15 -7.30 -9.43
N PHE A 102 -0.62 -7.81 -8.32
CA PHE A 102 -0.75 -9.21 -7.94
C PHE A 102 -1.93 -9.37 -6.99
N TYR A 103 -2.89 -10.19 -7.40
CA TYR A 103 -4.03 -10.58 -6.59
C TYR A 103 -3.79 -11.99 -6.08
N TYR A 104 -3.76 -12.18 -4.76
CA TYR A 104 -3.54 -13.49 -4.17
C TYR A 104 -4.17 -13.64 -2.78
N ASP A 105 -4.39 -14.89 -2.38
CA ASP A 105 -4.77 -15.29 -1.03
C ASP A 105 -3.54 -15.87 -0.34
N PRO A 106 -3.03 -15.25 0.75
CA PRO A 106 -1.90 -15.76 1.51
C PRO A 106 -2.07 -17.19 2.04
N GLN A 107 -3.31 -17.67 2.21
CA GLN A 107 -3.58 -19.00 2.76
C GLN A 107 -3.54 -20.10 1.71
N GLN A 108 -3.80 -19.78 0.44
CA GLN A 108 -4.06 -20.78 -0.60
C GLN A 108 -3.07 -20.73 -1.76
N HIS A 109 -2.56 -19.55 -2.10
CA HIS A 109 -1.79 -19.39 -3.33
C HIS A 109 -0.29 -19.55 -3.12
N VAL A 110 0.32 -20.21 -4.11
CA VAL A 110 1.76 -20.41 -4.25
C VAL A 110 2.15 -19.97 -5.65
N LEU A 111 3.16 -19.11 -5.76
CA LEU A 111 3.52 -18.42 -6.98
C LEU A 111 5.03 -18.19 -7.05
N GLN A 112 5.67 -18.85 -8.00
CA GLN A 112 7.01 -18.51 -8.49
C GLN A 112 6.91 -18.14 -9.96
N ASN A 113 7.23 -16.89 -10.30
CA ASN A 113 7.09 -16.41 -11.68
C ASN A 113 8.05 -15.25 -11.97
N SER A 114 8.25 -14.94 -13.26
CA SER A 114 9.11 -13.86 -13.72
C SER A 114 8.42 -13.01 -14.79
N PHE A 115 8.53 -11.69 -14.67
CA PHE A 115 7.94 -10.71 -15.59
C PHE A 115 9.02 -9.81 -16.18
N PHE A 116 9.38 -10.05 -17.43
CA PHE A 116 10.39 -9.28 -18.13
C PHE A 116 10.14 -9.28 -19.64
N ASP A 117 10.78 -8.36 -20.34
CA ASP A 117 10.86 -8.34 -21.79
C ASP A 117 12.31 -8.58 -22.20
N ALA A 118 12.54 -9.70 -22.87
CA ALA A 118 13.87 -10.14 -23.30
C ALA A 118 14.57 -9.15 -24.23
N ASN A 119 13.83 -8.31 -24.95
CA ASN A 119 14.39 -7.33 -25.89
C ASN A 119 14.72 -5.99 -25.22
N ASN A 120 14.30 -5.78 -23.97
CA ASN A 120 14.44 -4.51 -23.28
C ASN A 120 15.29 -4.66 -22.02
N ARG A 121 16.30 -3.79 -21.89
CA ARG A 121 17.06 -3.68 -20.65
C ARG A 121 16.26 -2.94 -19.59
N ALA A 122 16.00 -3.60 -18.47
CA ALA A 122 15.39 -2.97 -17.30
C ALA A 122 16.40 -2.04 -16.62
N LYS A 123 15.95 -0.89 -16.12
CA LYS A 123 16.76 0.02 -15.30
C LYS A 123 17.02 -0.57 -13.91
N LYS A 124 16.04 -1.30 -13.39
CA LYS A 124 16.12 -2.00 -12.10
C LYS A 124 15.50 -3.40 -12.16
N ILE A 125 16.02 -4.27 -11.31
CA ILE A 125 15.39 -5.55 -10.99
C ILE A 125 14.58 -5.36 -9.71
N THR A 126 13.36 -5.87 -9.67
CA THR A 126 12.50 -5.89 -8.50
C THR A 126 12.17 -7.34 -8.13
N LEU A 127 12.65 -7.78 -6.99
CA LEU A 127 12.29 -9.07 -6.40
C LEU A 127 11.07 -8.83 -5.49
N VAL A 128 10.04 -9.65 -5.63
CA VAL A 128 8.78 -9.54 -4.90
C VAL A 128 8.60 -10.80 -4.08
N PHE A 129 8.40 -10.65 -2.78
CA PHE A 129 8.14 -11.75 -1.86
C PHE A 129 6.76 -11.55 -1.23
N LEU A 130 5.89 -12.54 -1.34
CA LEU A 130 4.55 -12.48 -0.76
C LEU A 130 4.49 -13.38 0.48
N ALA A 131 3.90 -12.88 1.57
CA ALA A 131 3.77 -13.68 2.78
C ALA A 131 2.68 -14.76 2.59
N SER A 132 2.84 -15.90 3.27
CA SER A 132 1.89 -17.01 3.23
C SER A 132 1.50 -17.45 4.63
N GLY A 133 0.30 -18.03 4.77
CA GLY A 133 -0.22 -18.59 6.02
C GLY A 133 -1.39 -17.81 6.62
N ASN A 134 -1.79 -18.20 7.83
CA ASN A 134 -3.02 -17.72 8.47
C ASN A 134 -2.84 -16.42 9.26
N ASP A 135 -1.74 -16.29 10.03
CA ASP A 135 -1.46 -15.11 10.85
C ASP A 135 -0.28 -14.32 10.27
N ILE A 136 -0.56 -13.66 9.14
CA ILE A 136 0.43 -12.86 8.41
C ILE A 136 1.04 -11.79 9.31
N ARG A 137 0.23 -11.17 10.18
CA ARG A 137 0.67 -10.04 10.99
C ARG A 137 1.56 -10.46 12.16
N ALA A 138 1.30 -11.62 12.78
CA ALA A 138 2.15 -12.18 13.84
C ALA A 138 3.48 -12.70 13.29
N SER A 139 3.43 -13.42 12.16
CA SER A 139 4.61 -14.03 11.50
C SER A 139 5.43 -13.04 10.65
N ALA A 140 5.04 -11.75 10.64
CA ALA A 140 5.64 -10.77 9.74
C ALA A 140 7.14 -10.53 9.96
N ALA A 141 7.60 -10.59 11.21
CA ALA A 141 9.00 -10.34 11.54
C ALA A 141 9.90 -11.51 11.09
N ASP A 142 9.41 -12.73 11.29
CA ASP A 142 10.05 -13.96 10.84
C ASP A 142 10.08 -14.05 9.30
N PHE A 143 8.98 -13.73 8.61
CA PHE A 143 8.99 -13.59 7.14
C PHE A 143 10.02 -12.56 6.66
N HIS A 144 10.09 -11.40 7.31
CA HIS A 144 11.08 -10.38 7.00
C HIS A 144 12.53 -10.88 7.19
N GLN A 145 12.80 -11.64 8.26
CA GLN A 145 14.13 -12.22 8.50
C GLN A 145 14.53 -13.23 7.41
N ARG A 146 13.62 -14.12 7.01
CA ARG A 146 13.88 -15.07 5.92
C ARG A 146 14.18 -14.37 4.61
N VAL A 147 13.40 -13.33 4.27
CA VAL A 147 13.68 -12.53 3.07
C VAL A 147 15.02 -11.81 3.18
N LYS A 148 15.37 -11.27 4.35
CA LYS A 148 16.68 -10.63 4.57
C LYS A 148 17.84 -11.62 4.41
N ALA A 149 17.71 -12.84 4.94
CA ALA A 149 18.71 -13.90 4.81
C ALA A 149 18.91 -14.29 3.34
N LEU A 150 17.82 -14.57 2.62
CA LEU A 150 17.83 -14.84 1.19
C LEU A 150 18.52 -13.73 0.40
N LEU A 151 18.21 -12.47 0.70
CA LEU A 151 18.82 -11.34 0.00
C LEU A 151 20.32 -11.22 0.30
N GLY A 152 20.79 -11.68 1.46
CA GLY A 152 22.21 -11.81 1.78
C GLY A 152 22.89 -12.83 0.85
N GLU A 153 22.35 -14.04 0.80
CA GLU A 153 22.85 -15.13 -0.08
C GLU A 153 22.81 -14.72 -1.56
N PHE A 154 21.72 -14.09 -1.99
CA PHE A 154 21.55 -13.57 -3.35
C PHE A 154 22.60 -12.51 -3.69
N SER A 155 22.89 -11.61 -2.73
CA SER A 155 23.91 -10.57 -2.88
C SER A 155 25.30 -11.16 -3.02
N GLU A 156 25.63 -12.17 -2.22
CA GLU A 156 26.91 -12.87 -2.26
C GLU A 156 27.13 -13.60 -3.60
N GLN A 157 26.13 -14.34 -4.08
CA GLN A 157 26.23 -15.08 -5.34
C GLN A 157 26.37 -14.18 -6.57
N LEU A 158 25.78 -12.98 -6.53
CA LEU A 158 25.89 -11.99 -7.61
C LEU A 158 27.04 -11.00 -7.42
N ALA A 159 27.85 -11.14 -6.37
CA ALA A 159 28.85 -10.13 -5.98
C ALA A 159 28.29 -8.70 -5.95
N LEU A 160 27.00 -8.56 -5.60
CA LEU A 160 26.30 -7.29 -5.49
C LEU A 160 26.58 -6.70 -4.09
N PRO A 161 26.89 -5.40 -3.96
CA PRO A 161 26.96 -4.78 -2.65
C PRO A 161 25.59 -4.80 -1.97
N LEU A 162 25.52 -5.30 -0.73
CA LEU A 162 24.26 -5.46 -0.01
C LEU A 162 23.50 -4.12 0.12
N ASN A 163 24.24 -3.02 0.34
CA ASN A 163 23.69 -1.66 0.41
C ASN A 163 23.13 -1.09 -0.91
N ALA A 164 23.37 -1.78 -2.04
CA ALA A 164 22.74 -1.46 -3.32
C ALA A 164 21.30 -1.99 -3.41
N ILE A 165 20.93 -2.95 -2.56
CA ILE A 165 19.58 -3.50 -2.48
C ILE A 165 18.74 -2.63 -1.54
N ARG A 166 17.71 -2.00 -2.11
CA ARG A 166 16.69 -1.27 -1.37
C ARG A 166 15.53 -2.20 -1.03
N MET A 167 15.35 -2.50 0.25
CA MET A 167 14.27 -3.31 0.77
C MET A 167 13.08 -2.44 1.19
N ARG A 168 11.86 -2.88 0.89
CA ARG A 168 10.61 -2.23 1.26
C ARG A 168 9.63 -3.27 1.79
N ASP A 169 9.22 -3.13 3.04
CA ASP A 169 8.25 -4.02 3.68
C ASP A 169 6.90 -3.31 3.71
N HIS A 170 5.94 -3.86 2.97
CA HIS A 170 4.59 -3.34 2.83
C HIS A 170 3.63 -4.25 3.58
N GLN A 171 2.91 -3.69 4.54
CA GLN A 171 1.89 -4.40 5.31
C GLN A 171 0.58 -3.65 5.22
N HIS A 172 -0.51 -4.35 4.96
CA HIS A 172 -1.82 -3.75 4.99
C HIS A 172 -2.90 -4.67 5.56
N LEU A 173 -3.87 -4.05 6.22
CA LEU A 173 -5.07 -4.69 6.75
C LEU A 173 -6.28 -4.04 6.04
N THR A 174 -7.11 -4.85 5.40
CA THR A 174 -8.30 -4.38 4.66
C THR A 174 -9.57 -4.90 5.30
N TYR A 175 -10.55 -4.04 5.53
CA TYR A 175 -11.86 -4.44 6.06
C TYR A 175 -12.93 -3.42 5.69
N ASP A 176 -14.19 -3.85 5.74
CA ASP A 176 -15.33 -2.95 5.61
C ASP A 176 -15.66 -2.33 6.98
N ILE A 177 -15.77 -1.00 7.03
CA ILE A 177 -16.12 -0.27 8.25
C ILE A 177 -17.52 -0.67 8.75
N PHE A 178 -18.41 -1.09 7.85
CA PHE A 178 -19.78 -1.50 8.18
C PHE A 178 -19.98 -3.01 8.35
N ALA A 179 -18.90 -3.79 8.45
CA ALA A 179 -18.99 -5.25 8.58
C ALA A 179 -19.91 -5.69 9.74
N LYS A 180 -19.94 -4.93 10.84
CA LYS A 180 -20.81 -5.21 11.99
C LYS A 180 -22.30 -5.09 11.66
N SER A 181 -22.69 -4.03 10.95
CA SER A 181 -24.05 -3.85 10.45
C SER A 181 -24.47 -5.07 9.62
N LYS A 182 -23.60 -5.49 8.72
CA LYS A 182 -23.77 -6.66 7.84
C LYS A 182 -23.70 -8.04 8.51
N GLY A 183 -23.74 -8.10 9.85
CA GLY A 183 -23.80 -9.35 10.61
C GLY A 183 -22.44 -9.91 11.08
N CYS A 184 -21.31 -9.27 10.76
CA CYS A 184 -20.00 -9.63 11.31
C CYS A 184 -19.83 -9.07 12.74
N ASN A 185 -20.43 -9.74 13.72
CA ASN A 185 -20.45 -9.28 15.11
C ASN A 185 -19.13 -9.53 15.88
N ALA A 186 -18.27 -10.40 15.36
CA ALA A 186 -16.99 -10.72 15.98
C ALA A 186 -15.92 -9.70 15.59
N SER A 187 -15.10 -9.28 16.56
CA SER A 187 -14.00 -8.35 16.35
C SER A 187 -12.74 -8.78 17.11
N GLN A 188 -11.59 -8.40 16.57
CA GLN A 188 -10.27 -8.58 17.17
C GLN A 188 -9.72 -7.22 17.59
N ALA A 189 -9.02 -7.18 18.73
CA ALA A 189 -8.48 -5.93 19.25
C ALA A 189 -7.04 -5.68 18.74
N HIS A 190 -6.86 -4.62 17.93
CA HIS A 190 -5.57 -4.24 17.35
C HIS A 190 -5.00 -3.00 18.02
N LYS A 191 -3.71 -3.06 18.37
CA LYS A 191 -2.94 -1.87 18.76
C LYS A 191 -2.41 -1.10 17.55
N PHE A 192 -2.23 -1.74 16.40
CA PHE A 192 -1.53 -1.16 15.25
C PHE A 192 -0.15 -0.59 15.62
N ARG A 193 0.67 -1.38 16.33
CA ARG A 193 2.05 -0.97 16.63
C ARG A 193 2.84 -0.73 15.32
N PRO A 194 3.72 0.30 15.26
CA PRO A 194 4.67 0.47 14.16
C PRO A 194 5.46 -0.82 13.86
N ILE A 195 5.84 -1.03 12.59
CA ILE A 195 6.59 -2.23 12.17
C ILE A 195 7.86 -2.40 13.01
N ALA A 196 8.66 -1.34 13.17
CA ALA A 196 9.89 -1.37 13.95
C ALA A 196 9.70 -1.88 15.39
N GLN A 197 8.62 -1.45 16.06
CA GLN A 197 8.33 -1.90 17.43
C GLN A 197 7.82 -3.33 17.49
N ARG A 198 7.04 -3.77 16.50
CA ARG A 198 6.58 -5.17 16.40
C ARG A 198 7.77 -6.10 16.20
N TYR A 199 8.67 -5.73 15.32
CA TYR A 199 9.85 -6.53 14.98
C TYR A 199 10.81 -6.58 16.16
N ALA A 200 11.05 -5.44 16.84
CA ALA A 200 11.85 -5.39 18.05
C ALA A 200 11.32 -6.30 19.17
N SER A 201 10.00 -6.49 19.28
CA SER A 201 9.41 -7.43 20.27
C SER A 201 9.60 -8.91 19.92
N GLN A 202 10.12 -9.21 18.74
CA GLN A 202 10.49 -10.55 18.28
C GLN A 202 12.01 -10.63 18.00
N ASP A 203 12.80 -9.76 18.64
CA ASP A 203 14.26 -9.66 18.48
C ASP A 203 14.76 -9.39 17.05
N VAL A 204 13.87 -8.87 16.19
CA VAL A 204 14.19 -8.48 14.81
C VAL A 204 14.52 -6.99 14.76
N LYS A 205 15.80 -6.66 14.53
CA LYS A 205 16.26 -5.28 14.39
C LYS A 205 16.17 -4.80 12.94
N LEU A 206 15.48 -3.68 12.74
CA LEU A 206 15.49 -2.94 11.48
C LEU A 206 16.67 -1.96 11.42
N ALA A 207 17.06 -1.56 10.21
CA ALA A 207 18.12 -0.57 10.01
C ALA A 207 17.76 0.80 10.61
N GLU A 208 18.76 1.50 11.16
CA GLU A 208 18.56 2.80 11.84
C GLU A 208 18.12 3.92 10.89
N ASN A 209 18.56 3.87 9.62
CA ASN A 209 18.29 4.88 8.59
C ASN A 209 17.01 4.60 7.77
N MET A 210 16.02 3.93 8.35
CA MET A 210 14.78 3.61 7.63
C MET A 210 13.89 4.83 7.43
N SER A 211 13.19 4.88 6.30
CA SER A 211 11.99 5.69 6.16
C SER A 211 10.75 4.86 6.49
N SER A 212 9.78 5.47 7.17
CA SER A 212 8.50 4.82 7.47
C SER A 212 7.34 5.75 7.15
N ILE A 213 6.21 5.16 6.74
CA ILE A 213 4.97 5.89 6.53
C ILE A 213 3.79 4.98 6.91
N THR A 214 2.79 5.57 7.56
CA THR A 214 1.55 4.91 7.93
C THR A 214 0.40 5.74 7.41
N TYR A 215 -0.56 5.11 6.73
CA TYR A 215 -1.70 5.78 6.14
C TYR A 215 -2.88 4.83 6.00
N ALA A 216 -4.08 5.38 5.82
CA ALA A 216 -5.26 4.62 5.44
C ALA A 216 -5.82 5.15 4.12
N ILE A 217 -6.37 4.26 3.31
CA ILE A 217 -7.18 4.61 2.15
C ILE A 217 -8.57 4.04 2.39
N VAL A 218 -9.59 4.87 2.27
CA VAL A 218 -10.99 4.46 2.28
C VAL A 218 -11.53 4.63 0.86
N ASP A 219 -11.97 3.52 0.27
CA ASP A 219 -12.55 3.49 -1.06
C ASP A 219 -14.09 3.65 -0.94
N LEU A 220 -14.63 4.75 -1.48
CA LEU A 220 -16.07 5.04 -1.60
C LEU A 220 -16.51 4.80 -3.04
N THR A 221 -17.39 3.84 -3.27
CA THR A 221 -18.03 3.65 -4.58
C THR A 221 -19.15 4.67 -4.77
N LEU A 222 -19.16 5.36 -5.91
CA LEU A 222 -20.24 6.29 -6.24
C LEU A 222 -21.41 5.54 -6.83
N ASP A 223 -22.61 5.81 -6.31
CA ASP A 223 -23.88 5.33 -6.83
C ASP A 223 -24.80 6.50 -7.19
N HIS A 224 -25.95 6.18 -7.77
CA HIS A 224 -26.94 7.18 -8.16
C HIS A 224 -27.51 7.94 -6.95
N ARG A 225 -27.49 7.36 -5.75
CA ARG A 225 -28.04 7.99 -4.55
C ARG A 225 -27.12 9.12 -4.10
N ILE A 226 -25.81 8.87 -4.05
CA ILE A 226 -24.80 9.88 -3.73
C ILE A 226 -24.78 10.99 -4.78
N SER A 227 -24.87 10.65 -6.08
CA SER A 227 -24.95 11.68 -7.12
C SER A 227 -26.24 12.51 -7.04
N GLY A 228 -27.34 11.92 -6.56
CA GLY A 228 -28.63 12.59 -6.38
C GLY A 228 -28.70 13.52 -5.18
N LEU A 229 -27.66 13.61 -4.35
CA LEU A 229 -27.58 14.57 -3.23
C LEU A 229 -27.30 16.00 -3.70
N VAL A 230 -26.92 16.19 -4.96
CA VAL A 230 -26.58 17.48 -5.55
C VAL A 230 -27.23 17.64 -6.91
N ASP A 231 -27.43 18.88 -7.34
CA ASP A 231 -27.90 19.19 -8.69
C ASP A 231 -26.74 19.06 -9.70
N ILE A 232 -26.87 18.11 -10.62
CA ILE A 232 -25.91 17.86 -11.71
C ILE A 232 -26.51 18.35 -13.02
N ASP A 233 -25.94 19.42 -13.59
CA ASP A 233 -26.30 19.89 -14.93
C ASP A 233 -25.37 19.31 -15.99
N SER A 234 -25.86 18.29 -16.70
CA SER A 234 -25.14 17.60 -17.78
C SER A 234 -24.79 18.49 -18.98
N ALA A 235 -25.40 19.68 -19.11
CA ALA A 235 -25.12 20.60 -20.21
C ALA A 235 -23.87 21.48 -19.96
N THR A 236 -23.35 21.50 -18.73
CA THR A 236 -22.15 22.26 -18.38
C THR A 236 -20.86 21.56 -18.80
N THR A 237 -19.73 22.29 -18.83
CA THR A 237 -18.41 21.71 -19.10
C THR A 237 -17.87 20.88 -17.93
N ASP A 238 -18.36 21.15 -16.72
CA ASP A 238 -17.90 20.54 -15.46
C ASP A 238 -19.09 19.98 -14.64
N PRO A 239 -19.90 19.08 -15.22
CA PRO A 239 -21.17 18.63 -14.65
C PRO A 239 -21.04 18.05 -13.23
N TYR A 240 -19.93 17.41 -12.91
CA TYR A 240 -19.72 16.73 -11.63
C TYR A 240 -19.01 17.60 -10.58
N ASN A 241 -18.68 18.86 -10.90
CA ASN A 241 -18.04 19.75 -9.93
C ASN A 241 -18.86 19.97 -8.64
N PRO A 242 -20.20 20.11 -8.69
CA PRO A 242 -21.01 20.21 -7.47
C PRO A 242 -20.86 18.98 -6.56
N LEU A 243 -20.84 17.78 -7.15
CA LEU A 243 -20.68 16.52 -6.42
C LEU A 243 -19.33 16.46 -5.71
N TYR A 244 -18.23 16.69 -6.43
CA TYR A 244 -16.89 16.61 -5.83
C TYR A 244 -16.61 17.73 -4.83
N THR A 245 -17.23 18.90 -5.01
CA THR A 245 -17.19 19.98 -4.03
C THR A 245 -17.91 19.56 -2.75
N TYR A 246 -19.14 19.04 -2.87
CA TYR A 246 -19.90 18.53 -1.72
C TYR A 246 -19.15 17.42 -0.97
N LEU A 247 -18.58 16.44 -1.68
CA LEU A 247 -17.76 15.39 -1.07
C LEU A 247 -16.52 15.95 -0.37
N THR A 248 -15.85 16.94 -0.97
CA THR A 248 -14.68 17.60 -0.38
C THR A 248 -15.01 18.36 0.89
N ASP A 249 -16.11 19.11 0.88
CA ASP A 249 -16.54 19.92 2.02
C ASP A 249 -16.95 19.01 3.19
N THR A 250 -17.76 17.98 2.91
CA THR A 250 -18.17 16.97 3.89
C THR A 250 -16.93 16.25 4.45
N PHE A 251 -16.03 15.79 3.59
CA PHE A 251 -14.79 15.13 4.01
C PHE A 251 -13.91 16.03 4.90
N SER A 252 -13.71 17.28 4.49
CA SER A 252 -12.89 18.24 5.22
C SER A 252 -13.49 18.58 6.59
N LEU A 253 -14.82 18.71 6.66
CA LEU A 253 -15.55 18.97 7.89
C LEU A 253 -15.39 17.82 8.89
N VAL A 254 -15.67 16.58 8.45
CA VAL A 254 -15.59 15.40 9.33
C VAL A 254 -14.15 15.14 9.77
N ALA A 255 -13.19 15.25 8.85
CA ALA A 255 -11.79 15.02 9.15
C ALA A 255 -11.27 16.03 10.19
N LYS A 256 -11.61 17.32 10.04
CA LYS A 256 -11.30 18.36 11.01
C LYS A 256 -11.93 18.08 12.38
N ARG A 257 -13.19 17.63 12.43
CA ARG A 257 -13.89 17.30 13.68
C ARG A 257 -13.18 16.22 14.50
N PHE A 258 -12.52 15.27 13.82
CA PHE A 258 -11.78 14.18 14.47
C PHE A 258 -10.26 14.39 14.53
N ASN A 259 -9.77 15.60 14.24
CA ASN A 259 -8.34 15.96 14.19
C ASN A 259 -7.52 15.15 13.18
N LEU A 260 -8.13 14.77 12.05
CA LEU A 260 -7.49 14.12 10.91
C LEU A 260 -7.07 15.18 9.89
N ASN A 261 -5.99 15.88 10.19
CA ASN A 261 -5.60 17.09 9.44
C ASN A 261 -4.60 16.83 8.30
N ASN A 262 -4.33 15.56 7.99
CA ASN A 262 -3.32 15.18 7.00
C ASN A 262 -3.90 14.10 6.09
N GLY A 263 -4.23 14.47 4.86
CA GLY A 263 -4.95 13.57 3.98
C GLY A 263 -5.20 14.12 2.59
N ALA A 264 -5.92 13.34 1.79
CA ALA A 264 -6.34 13.74 0.47
C ALA A 264 -7.66 13.08 0.05
N LEU A 265 -8.43 13.76 -0.79
CA LEU A 265 -9.56 13.19 -1.52
C LEU A 265 -9.18 13.11 -3.00
N ILE A 266 -9.17 11.90 -3.55
CA ILE A 266 -8.83 11.65 -4.96
C ILE A 266 -10.06 11.12 -5.69
N ALA A 267 -10.54 11.89 -6.67
CA ALA A 267 -11.71 11.58 -7.50
C ALA A 267 -11.45 11.91 -8.97
N ASN A 268 -10.30 11.48 -9.49
CA ASN A 268 -9.84 11.74 -10.86
C ASN A 268 -9.50 10.46 -11.64
N GLY A 269 -9.96 9.29 -11.15
CA GLY A 269 -9.71 7.98 -11.78
C GLY A 269 -8.27 7.48 -11.69
N LEU A 270 -7.37 8.22 -11.04
CA LEU A 270 -5.96 7.83 -10.89
C LEU A 270 -5.72 7.02 -9.62
N VAL A 271 -4.67 6.21 -9.64
CA VAL A 271 -4.29 5.38 -8.48
C VAL A 271 -3.40 6.19 -7.53
N PRO A 272 -3.79 6.38 -6.26
CA PRO A 272 -2.99 7.08 -5.28
C PRO A 272 -1.79 6.25 -4.85
N LEU A 273 -0.62 6.89 -4.85
CA LEU A 273 0.61 6.32 -4.35
C LEU A 273 1.18 7.22 -3.25
N VAL A 274 0.93 6.81 -2.00
CA VAL A 274 1.41 7.50 -0.81
C VAL A 274 2.84 7.07 -0.51
N ARG A 275 3.75 8.05 -0.40
CA ARG A 275 5.17 7.81 -0.12
C ARG A 275 5.75 8.81 0.87
N HIS A 276 6.74 8.36 1.62
CA HIS A 276 7.56 9.27 2.41
C HIS A 276 8.33 10.22 1.47
N SER A 277 8.23 11.52 1.74
CA SER A 277 8.95 12.58 1.03
C SER A 277 9.42 13.62 2.04
N LEU A 278 10.51 14.33 1.74
CA LEU A 278 10.97 15.45 2.57
C LEU A 278 10.13 16.72 2.36
N HIS A 279 9.52 16.83 1.18
CA HIS A 279 8.64 17.92 0.78
C HIS A 279 7.29 17.35 0.40
N ASP A 280 6.22 18.03 0.79
CA ASP A 280 4.88 17.66 0.35
C ASP A 280 4.78 17.84 -1.17
N LEU A 281 4.36 16.78 -1.85
CA LEU A 281 4.31 16.75 -3.31
C LEU A 281 3.04 16.05 -3.75
N VAL A 282 2.24 16.74 -4.57
CA VAL A 282 1.09 16.17 -5.25
C VAL A 282 1.32 16.30 -6.74
N SER A 283 1.49 15.18 -7.44
CA SER A 283 1.73 15.18 -8.88
C SER A 283 1.04 14.02 -9.60
N LYS A 284 0.69 14.24 -10.87
CA LYS A 284 0.14 13.23 -11.77
C LYS A 284 1.28 12.63 -12.61
N VAL A 285 1.36 11.31 -12.65
CA VAL A 285 2.33 10.58 -13.49
C VAL A 285 1.59 9.43 -14.16
N GLY A 286 1.17 9.62 -15.42
CA GLY A 286 0.38 8.63 -16.15
C GLY A 286 -0.91 8.27 -15.42
N GLU A 287 -1.03 7.01 -15.01
CA GLU A 287 -2.18 6.45 -14.25
C GLU A 287 -2.06 6.62 -12.73
N LEU A 288 -1.00 7.26 -12.24
CA LEU A 288 -0.71 7.42 -10.81
C LEU A 288 -0.93 8.85 -10.32
N GLN A 289 -1.52 8.97 -9.14
CA GLN A 289 -1.59 10.18 -8.33
C GLN A 289 -0.57 10.08 -7.19
N MET A 290 0.58 10.72 -7.37
CA MET A 290 1.68 10.70 -6.40
C MET A 290 1.35 11.63 -5.24
N LEU A 291 1.45 11.09 -4.01
CA LEU A 291 1.25 11.86 -2.78
C LEU A 291 2.47 11.66 -1.86
N GLY A 292 3.32 12.68 -1.81
CA GLY A 292 4.48 12.73 -0.92
C GLY A 292 4.11 13.42 0.39
N TYR A 293 4.40 12.76 1.51
CA TYR A 293 4.19 13.30 2.86
C TYR A 293 5.43 13.13 3.73
N ASN A 294 5.66 14.08 4.63
CA ASN A 294 6.66 13.97 5.68
C ASN A 294 6.00 13.76 7.06
N PRO A 295 6.02 12.53 7.64
CA PRO A 295 5.39 12.28 8.94
C PRO A 295 5.98 13.08 10.11
N LYS A 296 7.18 13.67 9.95
CA LYS A 296 7.86 14.48 10.97
C LYS A 296 7.51 15.97 10.90
N GLN A 297 6.89 16.42 9.81
CA GLN A 297 6.46 17.82 9.67
C GLN A 297 5.01 18.00 10.12
N SER A 298 4.65 19.24 10.44
CA SER A 298 3.28 19.61 10.79
C SER A 298 2.30 19.24 9.67
N PRO A 299 1.03 18.93 9.98
CA PRO A 299 0.03 18.56 8.98
C PRO A 299 -0.06 19.58 7.84
N CYS A 300 -0.06 19.12 6.59
CA CYS A 300 -0.18 19.97 5.42
C CYS A 300 -1.64 20.24 5.00
N GLY A 301 -2.61 19.79 5.81
CA GLY A 301 -4.03 19.93 5.54
C GLY A 301 -4.58 18.77 4.70
N ILE A 302 -5.75 19.02 4.13
CA ILE A 302 -6.43 18.09 3.24
C ILE A 302 -6.30 18.61 1.81
N VAL A 303 -5.83 17.76 0.90
CA VAL A 303 -5.74 18.08 -0.53
C VAL A 303 -6.81 17.32 -1.31
N SER A 304 -7.66 18.04 -2.04
CA SER A 304 -8.61 17.42 -2.95
C SER A 304 -8.15 17.53 -4.40
N LYS A 305 -8.28 16.44 -5.16
CA LYS A 305 -8.02 16.36 -6.60
C LYS A 305 -9.12 15.56 -7.26
N TRP A 306 -9.87 16.18 -8.16
CA TRP A 306 -10.92 15.53 -8.92
C TRP A 306 -10.85 15.90 -10.40
N GLN A 307 -11.62 15.17 -11.20
CA GLN A 307 -11.85 15.46 -12.61
C GLN A 307 -13.32 15.85 -12.80
N ALA A 308 -13.60 17.12 -13.09
CA ALA A 308 -14.97 17.67 -13.01
C ALA A 308 -15.88 17.31 -14.20
N ASP A 309 -15.29 16.92 -15.33
CA ASP A 309 -15.98 16.53 -16.56
C ASP A 309 -16.34 15.03 -16.61
N ALA A 310 -15.89 14.23 -15.62
CA ALA A 310 -16.13 12.79 -15.58
C ALA A 310 -16.62 12.31 -14.20
N LEU A 311 -17.60 11.40 -14.20
CA LEU A 311 -17.97 10.65 -13.02
C LEU A 311 -17.01 9.48 -12.86
N VAL A 312 -16.34 9.39 -11.71
CA VAL A 312 -15.46 8.26 -11.37
C VAL A 312 -16.25 7.16 -10.67
N ASP A 313 -15.83 5.91 -10.84
CA ASP A 313 -16.47 4.79 -10.13
C ASP A 313 -16.23 4.86 -8.62
N ASN A 314 -15.04 5.30 -8.22
CA ASN A 314 -14.61 5.34 -6.82
C ASN A 314 -13.91 6.66 -6.47
N VAL A 315 -14.25 7.19 -5.30
CA VAL A 315 -13.56 8.28 -4.63
C VAL A 315 -12.70 7.71 -3.52
N GLN A 316 -11.46 8.17 -3.41
CA GLN A 316 -10.49 7.63 -2.47
C GLN A 316 -10.15 8.68 -1.42
N LEU A 317 -10.47 8.37 -0.18
CA LEU A 317 -10.22 9.21 0.98
C LEU A 317 -8.97 8.70 1.69
N ILE A 318 -7.95 9.54 1.77
CA ILE A 318 -6.62 9.15 2.21
C ILE A 318 -6.33 9.90 3.51
N PHE A 319 -5.88 9.17 4.52
CA PHE A 319 -5.47 9.71 5.81
C PHE A 319 -4.02 9.31 6.06
N VAL A 320 -3.14 10.26 6.36
CA VAL A 320 -1.72 9.99 6.58
C VAL A 320 -1.33 10.31 8.01
N ALA A 321 -0.86 9.32 8.75
CA ALA A 321 -0.45 9.49 10.13
C ALA A 321 0.83 10.34 10.22
N ASN A 322 0.83 11.32 11.12
CA ASN A 322 2.03 12.07 11.52
C ASN A 322 2.62 11.51 12.82
N CYS A 323 3.71 12.10 13.30
CA CYS A 323 4.37 11.72 14.56
C CYS A 323 3.43 11.83 15.78
N GLN A 324 2.51 12.80 15.78
CA GLN A 324 1.54 13.01 16.86
C GLN A 324 0.48 11.90 16.92
N ASN A 325 0.11 11.33 15.76
CA ASN A 325 -0.80 10.20 15.68
C ASN A 325 -0.21 8.89 16.26
N GLY A 326 1.11 8.85 16.49
CA GLY A 326 1.83 7.75 17.12
C GLY A 326 2.34 8.04 18.54
N GLU A 327 1.89 9.13 19.17
CA GLU A 327 2.35 9.63 20.50
C GLU A 327 2.37 8.57 21.62
N GLU A 328 1.56 7.50 21.50
CA GLU A 328 1.47 6.41 22.47
C GLU A 328 2.01 5.07 21.93
N GLN A 329 3.01 5.10 21.04
CA GLN A 329 3.66 3.92 20.46
C GLN A 329 2.74 3.03 19.60
N ASN A 330 1.58 3.53 19.16
CA ASN A 330 0.62 2.73 18.41
C ASN A 330 -0.38 3.61 17.63
N TYR A 331 -1.00 3.06 16.58
CA TYR A 331 -1.92 3.80 15.70
C TYR A 331 -3.40 3.50 15.95
N ALA A 332 -3.77 2.83 17.05
CA ALA A 332 -5.17 2.49 17.33
C ALA A 332 -6.07 3.73 17.44
N LYS A 333 -5.59 4.80 18.09
CA LYS A 333 -6.30 6.07 18.17
C LYS A 333 -6.58 6.66 16.78
N PHE A 334 -5.58 6.64 15.90
CA PHE A 334 -5.71 7.14 14.54
C PHE A 334 -6.76 6.35 13.74
N VAL A 335 -6.74 5.02 13.81
CA VAL A 335 -7.74 4.17 13.15
C VAL A 335 -9.14 4.42 13.71
N ASN A 336 -9.29 4.48 15.03
CA ASN A 336 -10.58 4.80 15.68
C ASN A 336 -11.12 6.18 15.24
N GLN A 337 -10.24 7.17 15.07
CA GLN A 337 -10.64 8.50 14.57
C GLN A 337 -11.12 8.42 13.13
N ILE A 338 -10.45 7.64 12.27
CA ILE A 338 -10.88 7.43 10.88
C ILE A 338 -12.25 6.76 10.85
N GLU A 339 -12.46 5.67 11.59
CA GLU A 339 -13.77 4.98 11.62
C GLU A 339 -14.89 5.89 12.10
N GLN A 340 -14.65 6.71 13.13
CA GLN A 340 -15.64 7.69 13.59
C GLN A 340 -15.92 8.79 12.56
N ALA A 341 -14.88 9.29 11.88
CA ALA A 341 -15.02 10.27 10.81
C ALA A 341 -15.81 9.69 9.63
N MET A 342 -15.53 8.44 9.25
CA MET A 342 -16.20 7.75 8.15
C MET A 342 -17.63 7.35 8.50
N GLY A 343 -17.93 7.02 9.76
CA GLY A 343 -19.31 6.82 10.22
C GLY A 343 -20.15 8.10 10.11
N LEU A 344 -19.57 9.26 10.48
CA LEU A 344 -20.23 10.54 10.30
C LEU A 344 -20.37 10.89 8.81
N PHE A 345 -19.31 10.73 8.03
CA PHE A 345 -19.31 10.94 6.58
C PHE A 345 -20.41 10.14 5.88
N ALA A 346 -20.54 8.86 6.22
CA ALA A 346 -21.57 7.99 5.69
C ALA A 346 -22.99 8.39 6.12
N THR A 347 -23.14 8.99 7.31
CA THR A 347 -24.42 9.55 7.75
C THR A 347 -24.80 10.76 6.91
N GLU A 348 -23.86 11.68 6.67
CA GLU A 348 -24.09 12.87 5.83
C GLU A 348 -24.40 12.50 4.37
N LEU A 349 -23.80 11.42 3.86
CA LEU A 349 -24.04 10.91 2.51
C LEU A 349 -25.19 9.89 2.41
N GLU A 350 -25.95 9.67 3.49
CA GLU A 350 -27.07 8.72 3.53
C GLU A 350 -26.70 7.30 3.02
N ILE A 351 -25.51 6.80 3.37
CA ILE A 351 -25.02 5.48 2.97
C ILE A 351 -25.69 4.37 3.82
N PRO A 352 -26.41 3.40 3.23
CA PRO A 352 -27.03 2.28 3.92
C PRO A 352 -25.94 1.31 4.35
N THR A 353 -25.53 1.43 5.60
CA THR A 353 -24.45 0.61 6.20
C THR A 353 -24.71 -0.90 6.13
N GLU A 354 -25.96 -1.32 5.98
CA GLU A 354 -26.37 -2.73 5.86
C GLU A 354 -26.13 -3.33 4.47
N LYS A 355 -25.93 -2.49 3.45
CA LYS A 355 -25.81 -2.93 2.04
C LYS A 355 -24.49 -2.48 1.43
N ASP A 356 -24.18 -1.20 1.57
CA ASP A 356 -23.07 -0.58 0.86
C ASP A 356 -21.76 -0.79 1.63
N GLU A 357 -20.66 -0.92 0.90
CA GLU A 357 -19.32 -1.12 1.47
C GLU A 357 -18.57 0.21 1.55
N LEU A 358 -17.87 0.40 2.67
CA LEU A 358 -16.88 1.46 2.80
C LEU A 358 -15.57 0.81 3.24
N THR A 359 -14.77 0.43 2.26
CA THR A 359 -13.58 -0.40 2.49
C THR A 359 -12.43 0.46 2.99
N LEU A 360 -11.97 0.20 4.22
CA LEU A 360 -10.76 0.78 4.78
C LEU A 360 -9.57 -0.16 4.56
N ARG A 361 -8.50 0.37 3.98
CA ARG A 361 -7.19 -0.28 3.88
C ARG A 361 -6.17 0.50 4.69
N PHE A 362 -5.73 -0.06 5.81
CA PHE A 362 -4.69 0.50 6.66
C PHE A 362 -3.32 -0.01 6.21
N HIS A 363 -2.41 0.90 5.87
CA HIS A 363 -1.08 0.61 5.37
C HIS A 363 0.01 1.02 6.37
N GLN A 364 1.00 0.14 6.54
CA GLN A 364 2.27 0.46 7.16
C GLN A 364 3.39 0.07 6.21
N HIS A 365 4.35 0.96 6.03
CA HIS A 365 5.47 0.74 5.14
C HIS A 365 6.77 1.18 5.81
N VAL A 366 7.80 0.35 5.69
CA VAL A 366 9.19 0.70 6.03
C VAL A 366 10.09 0.43 4.84
N ALA A 367 11.08 1.28 4.62
CA ALA A 367 12.06 1.11 3.56
C ALA A 367 13.45 1.54 4.01
N PHE A 368 14.46 0.77 3.61
CA PHE A 368 15.87 1.02 3.91
C PHE A 368 16.75 0.31 2.88
N ASN A 369 18.02 0.68 2.81
CA ASN A 369 19.01 -0.10 2.08
C ASN A 369 19.58 -1.15 3.04
N LEU A 370 19.83 -2.37 2.56
CA LEU A 370 20.38 -3.41 3.41
C LEU A 370 21.80 -3.05 3.88
N SER A 371 22.21 -3.61 5.03
CA SER A 371 23.49 -3.34 5.69
C SER A 371 24.02 -4.59 6.35
#